data_AF-A0A967JXY2-F1
#
_entry.id   AF-A0A967JXY2-F1
#
_cell.length_a   1.000
_cell.length_b   1.000
_cell.length_c   1.000
_cell.angle_alpha   90.00
_cell.angle_beta   90.00
_cell.angle_gamma   90.00
#
_symmetry.space_group_name_H-M   'P 1'
#
loop_
_entity.id
_entity.type
_entity.pdbx_description
1 polymer ?
#
loop_
_entity_poly.entity_id
_entity_poly.type
_entity_poly.pdbx_seq_one_letter_code
_entity_poly.pdbx_strand_id
1 'polypeptide(L)'
;FGAMVVQHYTDIEAYKEQEKQVLSFVSAQVAAVIDRKRSEEALRISERRFRQLAENIEEVFFLISADYNTLYYINPAYETITGRSCESLYADPRSWVQALHLEDRQRIIKKLDNIDPDDLYHEQDT
;
A
#
# COMPACT_ATOMS: atom_id res chain seq x y z
N PHE A 1 4.42 13.29 21.01
CA PHE A 1 5.06 14.01 22.12
C PHE A 1 4.44 13.59 23.44
N GLY A 2 5.28 13.13 24.36
CA GLY A 2 4.92 12.79 25.73
C GLY A 2 6.13 13.09 26.61
N ALA A 3 5.92 13.36 27.89
CA ALA A 3 7.00 13.59 28.84
C ALA A 3 7.15 12.35 29.73
N MET A 4 8.38 11.91 29.95
CA MET A 4 8.70 10.94 30.99
C MET A 4 9.22 11.73 32.18
N VAL A 5 8.49 11.65 33.30
CA VAL A 5 8.80 12.42 34.50
C VAL A 5 9.12 11.43 35.61
N VAL A 6 10.28 11.62 36.24
CA VAL A 6 10.69 10.86 37.42
C VAL A 6 10.94 11.87 38.54
N GLN A 7 10.40 11.63 39.73
CA GLN A 7 10.52 12.52 40.89
C GLN A 7 11.04 11.75 42.09
N HIS A 8 11.93 12.38 42.84
CA HIS A 8 12.40 11.92 44.14
C HIS A 8 12.17 13.03 45.16
N TYR A 9 11.41 12.76 46.22
CA TYR A 9 10.90 13.81 47.12
C TYR A 9 11.76 14.06 48.36
N THR A 10 12.74 13.19 48.63
CA THR A 10 13.54 13.22 49.87
C THR A 10 15.01 13.54 49.63
N ASP A 11 15.45 13.56 48.37
CA ASP A 11 16.84 13.86 47.99
C ASP A 11 16.84 14.58 46.63
N ILE A 12 17.48 15.75 46.61
CA ILE A 12 17.57 16.68 45.48
C ILE A 12 18.72 16.27 44.54
N GLU A 13 19.70 15.50 45.01
CA GLU A 13 20.81 14.96 44.23
C GLU A 13 20.61 13.48 43.84
N ALA A 14 19.40 12.96 44.01
CA ALA A 14 19.07 11.55 43.84
C ALA A 14 19.40 10.97 42.45
N TYR A 15 19.53 11.81 41.43
CA TYR A 15 19.84 11.38 40.06
C TYR A 15 21.23 11.84 39.64
N LYS A 16 22.17 10.90 39.71
CA LYS A 16 23.50 11.01 39.12
C LYS A 16 23.40 10.96 37.60
N GLU A 17 24.50 11.34 36.95
CA GLU A 17 24.57 11.42 35.49
C GLU A 17 24.23 10.09 34.81
N GLN A 18 24.62 8.96 35.42
CA GLN A 18 24.35 7.63 34.89
C GLN A 18 22.84 7.29 34.87
N GLU A 19 22.08 7.73 35.88
CA GLU A 19 20.62 7.51 35.93
C GLU A 19 19.90 8.38 34.88
N LYS A 20 20.38 9.61 34.67
CA LYS A 20 19.89 10.48 33.60
C LYS A 20 20.17 9.89 32.21
N GLN A 21 21.34 9.30 32.01
CA GLN A 21 21.69 8.62 30.76
C GLN A 21 20.78 7.42 30.49
N VAL A 22 20.51 6.59 31.49
CA VAL A 22 19.56 5.47 31.36
C VAL A 22 18.16 5.99 31.02
N LEU A 23 17.68 7.02 31.72
CA LEU A 23 16.35 7.59 31.46
C LEU A 23 16.24 8.18 30.05
N SER A 24 17.29 8.86 29.58
CA SER A 24 17.37 9.39 28.22
C SER A 24 17.33 8.28 27.18
N PHE A 25 18.12 7.22 27.36
CA PHE A 25 18.13 6.07 26.47
C PHE A 25 16.76 5.39 26.39
N VAL A 26 16.13 5.11 27.54
CA VAL A 26 14.80 4.48 27.59
C VAL A 26 13.76 5.40 26.95
N SER A 27 13.80 6.70 27.22
CA SER A 27 12.87 7.67 26.62
C SER A 27 12.98 7.69 25.10
N ALA A 28 14.20 7.67 24.56
CA ALA A 28 14.43 7.61 23.12
C ALA A 28 13.88 6.32 22.50
N GLN A 29 14.10 5.17 23.14
CA GLN A 29 13.57 3.89 22.67
C GLN A 29 12.03 3.85 22.70
N VAL A 30 11.42 4.34 23.78
CA VAL A 30 9.97 4.43 23.89
C VAL A 30 9.39 5.34 22.81
N ALA A 31 10.00 6.51 22.58
CA ALA A 31 9.58 7.42 21.52
C ALA A 31 9.67 6.76 20.13
N ALA A 32 10.79 6.10 19.82
CA ALA A 32 10.97 5.40 18.54
C ALA A 32 9.93 4.28 18.33
N VAL A 33 9.61 3.52 19.38
CA VAL A 33 8.57 2.48 19.32
C VAL A 33 7.18 3.08 19.12
N ILE A 34 6.86 4.18 19.82
CA ILE A 34 5.58 4.88 19.66
C ILE A 34 5.43 5.40 18.23
N ASP A 35 6.46 6.03 17.68
CA ASP A 35 6.42 6.59 16.33
C ASP A 35 6.28 5.47 15.29
N ARG A 36 7.03 4.38 15.42
CA ARG A 36 6.86 3.20 14.57
C ARG A 36 5.42 2.65 14.62
N LYS A 37 4.85 2.52 15.83
CA LYS A 37 3.48 2.02 16.00
C LYS A 37 2.43 2.95 15.40
N ARG A 38 2.64 4.26 15.45
CA ARG A 38 1.76 5.23 14.80
C ARG A 38 1.81 5.11 13.28
N SER A 39 3.00 4.96 12.71
CA SER A 39 3.17 4.75 11.26
C SER A 39 2.54 3.44 10.80
N GLU A 40 2.75 2.34 11.53
CA GLU A 40 2.11 1.04 11.25
C GLU A 40 0.57 1.15 11.29
N GLU A 41 0.01 1.82 12.31
CA GLU A 41 -1.44 1.98 12.43
C GLU A 41 -2.01 2.91 11.35
N ALA A 42 -1.31 3.99 11.01
CA ALA A 42 -1.72 4.88 9.92
C ALA A 42 -1.74 4.13 8.58
N LEU A 43 -0.72 3.32 8.29
CA LEU A 43 -0.70 2.46 7.11
C LEU A 43 -1.87 1.48 7.12
N ARG A 44 -2.08 0.76 8.23
CA ARG A 44 -3.19 -0.20 8.38
C ARG A 44 -4.56 0.44 8.17
N ILE A 45 -4.77 1.65 8.70
CA ILE A 45 -6.03 2.40 8.51
C ILE A 45 -6.18 2.81 7.06
N SER A 46 -5.11 3.27 6.42
CA SER A 46 -5.11 3.65 5.00
C SER A 46 -5.45 2.47 4.10
N GLU A 47 -4.80 1.32 4.32
CA GLU A 47 -5.05 0.07 3.58
C GLU A 47 -6.49 -0.42 3.77
N ARG A 48 -7.03 -0.35 5.00
CA ARG A 48 -8.43 -0.72 5.25
C ARG A 48 -9.37 0.20 4.48
N ARG A 49 -9.14 1.52 4.52
CA ARG A 49 -9.98 2.49 3.79
C ARG A 49 -9.90 2.26 2.29
N PHE A 50 -8.70 2.05 1.76
CA PHE A 50 -8.51 1.69 0.34
C PHE A 50 -9.32 0.44 -0.02
N ARG A 51 -9.20 -0.63 0.77
CA ARG A 51 -9.94 -1.88 0.54
C ARG A 51 -11.44 -1.67 0.60
N GLN A 52 -11.94 -0.93 1.60
CA GLN A 52 -13.36 -0.60 1.70
C GLN A 52 -13.85 0.17 0.49
N LEU A 53 -13.09 1.14 -0.02
CA LEU A 53 -13.49 1.88 -1.22
C LEU A 53 -13.46 0.99 -2.45
N ALA A 54 -12.33 0.31 -2.71
CA ALA A 54 -12.14 -0.49 -3.90
C ALA A 54 -13.09 -1.70 -3.99
N GLU A 55 -13.42 -2.34 -2.87
CA GLU A 55 -14.36 -3.47 -2.83
C GLU A 55 -15.83 -3.05 -3.01
N ASN A 56 -16.18 -1.78 -2.77
CA ASN A 56 -17.56 -1.29 -2.91
C ASN A 56 -17.81 -0.52 -4.22
N ILE A 57 -16.77 -0.27 -5.03
CA ILE A 57 -16.94 0.32 -6.36
C ILE A 57 -17.48 -0.76 -7.29
N GLU A 58 -18.53 -0.43 -8.05
CA GLU A 58 -19.15 -1.34 -9.02
C GLU A 58 -18.37 -1.45 -10.34
N GLU A 59 -17.32 -0.65 -10.52
CA GLU A 59 -16.43 -0.69 -11.68
C GLU A 59 -15.17 -1.55 -11.42
N VAL A 60 -14.61 -2.12 -12.48
CA VAL A 60 -13.35 -2.88 -12.40
C VAL A 60 -12.20 -1.93 -12.08
N PHE A 61 -11.52 -2.18 -10.96
CA PHE A 61 -10.37 -1.43 -10.51
C PHE A 61 -9.19 -2.38 -10.26
N PHE A 62 -8.06 -2.11 -10.89
CA PHE A 62 -6.85 -2.92 -10.79
C PHE A 62 -5.59 -2.10 -10.69
N LEU A 63 -4.57 -2.68 -10.06
CA LEU A 63 -3.19 -2.22 -10.10
C LEU A 63 -2.35 -3.30 -10.74
N ILE A 64 -1.61 -2.95 -11.78
CA ILE A 64 -0.75 -3.85 -12.52
C ILE A 64 0.60 -3.18 -12.74
N SER A 65 1.67 -3.98 -12.86
CA SER A 65 2.98 -3.49 -13.27
C SER A 65 2.92 -2.86 -14.66
N ALA A 66 3.84 -1.94 -14.93
CA ALA A 66 3.91 -1.22 -16.21
C ALA A 66 4.12 -2.16 -17.41
N ASP A 67 4.79 -3.30 -17.21
CA ASP A 67 4.99 -4.35 -18.22
C ASP A 67 3.79 -5.32 -18.35
N TYR A 68 2.70 -5.06 -17.63
CA TYR A 68 1.46 -5.86 -17.58
C TYR A 68 1.65 -7.31 -17.16
N ASN A 69 2.77 -7.64 -16.49
CA ASN A 69 3.11 -9.02 -16.16
C ASN A 69 2.83 -9.40 -14.70
N THR A 70 2.62 -8.41 -13.82
CA THR A 70 2.33 -8.62 -12.39
C THR A 70 1.09 -7.84 -11.98
N LEU A 71 0.02 -8.54 -11.61
CA LEU A 71 -1.17 -7.92 -11.02
C LEU A 71 -0.96 -7.72 -9.51
N TYR A 72 -0.91 -6.47 -9.07
CA TYR A 72 -0.80 -6.13 -7.65
C TYR A 72 -2.15 -6.18 -6.94
N TYR A 73 -3.22 -5.81 -7.63
CA TYR A 73 -4.57 -5.78 -7.06
C TYR A 73 -5.63 -5.85 -8.16
N ILE A 74 -6.76 -6.47 -7.87
CA ILE A 74 -8.02 -6.42 -8.64
C ILE A 74 -9.18 -6.48 -7.64
N ASN A 75 -10.20 -5.65 -7.83
CA ASN A 75 -11.39 -5.66 -6.98
C ASN A 75 -12.42 -6.73 -7.43
N PRO A 76 -13.33 -7.15 -6.53
CA PRO A 76 -14.34 -8.18 -6.84
C PRO A 76 -15.31 -7.84 -7.97
N ALA A 77 -15.47 -6.55 -8.33
CA ALA A 77 -16.31 -6.13 -9.44
C ALA A 77 -15.91 -6.80 -10.78
N TYR A 78 -14.63 -7.16 -10.93
CA TYR A 78 -14.14 -7.96 -12.07
C TYR A 78 -14.93 -9.26 -12.24
N GLU A 79 -15.18 -9.99 -11.15
CA GLU A 79 -15.91 -11.26 -11.22
C GLU A 79 -17.36 -11.03 -11.60
N THR A 80 -17.99 -10.00 -11.03
CA THR A 80 -19.38 -9.64 -11.31
C THR A 80 -19.59 -9.23 -12.76
N ILE A 81 -18.70 -8.40 -13.31
CA ILE A 81 -18.84 -7.84 -14.67
C ILE A 81 -18.42 -8.84 -15.75
N THR A 82 -17.30 -9.55 -15.53
CA THR A 82 -16.72 -10.41 -16.57
C THR A 82 -17.10 -11.88 -16.44
N GLY A 83 -17.59 -12.30 -15.26
CA GLY A 83 -17.87 -13.70 -14.94
C GLY A 83 -16.61 -14.55 -14.69
N ARG A 84 -15.41 -13.96 -14.67
CA ARG A 84 -14.13 -14.64 -14.45
C ARG A 84 -13.63 -14.36 -13.03
N SER A 85 -12.98 -15.33 -12.39
CA SER A 85 -12.46 -15.12 -11.04
C SER A 85 -11.25 -14.18 -11.04
N CYS A 86 -11.12 -13.35 -10.01
CA CYS A 86 -9.94 -12.52 -9.76
C CYS A 86 -8.68 -13.39 -9.67
N GLU A 87 -8.79 -14.58 -9.09
CA GLU A 87 -7.71 -15.56 -8.98
C GLU A 87 -7.14 -15.95 -10.35
N SER A 88 -8.00 -16.10 -11.37
CA SER A 88 -7.55 -16.40 -12.73
C SER A 88 -6.68 -15.28 -13.30
N LEU A 89 -7.01 -14.02 -12.97
CA LEU A 89 -6.26 -12.86 -13.41
C LEU A 89 -4.94 -12.68 -12.63
N TYR A 90 -4.88 -13.07 -11.36
CA TYR A 90 -3.61 -13.14 -10.64
C TYR A 90 -2.69 -14.23 -11.19
N ALA A 91 -3.23 -15.37 -11.63
CA ALA A 91 -2.46 -16.47 -12.20
C ALA A 91 -1.93 -16.17 -13.61
N ASP A 92 -2.72 -15.48 -14.43
CA ASP A 92 -2.33 -14.98 -15.74
C ASP A 92 -2.76 -13.52 -15.89
N PRO A 93 -1.90 -12.55 -15.50
CA PRO A 93 -2.18 -11.13 -15.60
C PRO A 93 -2.39 -10.62 -17.02
N ARG A 94 -2.14 -11.41 -18.08
CA ARG A 94 -2.48 -11.02 -19.46
C ARG A 94 -3.85 -11.54 -19.89
N SER A 95 -4.48 -12.42 -19.10
CA SER A 95 -5.78 -12.99 -19.43
C SER A 95 -6.93 -11.97 -19.51
N TRP A 96 -6.78 -10.75 -18.96
CA TRP A 96 -7.80 -9.70 -19.08
C TRP A 96 -8.08 -9.30 -20.53
N VAL A 97 -7.10 -9.42 -21.44
CA VAL A 97 -7.33 -9.16 -22.88
C VAL A 97 -8.39 -10.10 -23.45
N GLN A 98 -8.64 -11.22 -22.78
CA GLN A 98 -9.69 -12.15 -23.15
C GLN A 98 -11.09 -11.67 -22.75
N ALA A 99 -11.20 -10.79 -21.76
CA ALA A 99 -12.45 -10.16 -21.37
C ALA A 99 -12.83 -8.97 -22.27
N LEU A 100 -11.89 -8.45 -23.08
CA LEU A 100 -12.16 -7.41 -24.07
C LEU A 100 -13.01 -7.93 -25.23
N HIS A 101 -13.77 -7.01 -25.84
CA HIS A 101 -14.45 -7.25 -27.11
C HIS A 101 -13.44 -7.72 -28.19
N LEU A 102 -13.87 -8.64 -29.06
CA LEU A 102 -13.01 -9.30 -30.06
C LEU A 102 -12.24 -8.30 -30.95
N GLU A 103 -12.89 -7.20 -31.31
CA GLU A 103 -12.30 -6.14 -32.14
C GLU A 103 -11.22 -5.33 -31.38
N ASP A 104 -11.44 -5.03 -30.09
CA ASP A 104 -10.47 -4.31 -29.26
C ASP A 104 -9.28 -5.18 -28.86
N ARG A 105 -9.49 -6.50 -28.72
CA ARG A 105 -8.44 -7.45 -28.38
C ARG A 105 -7.28 -7.40 -29.38
N GLN A 106 -7.56 -7.39 -30.68
CA GLN A 106 -6.51 -7.40 -31.71
C GLN A 106 -5.70 -6.10 -31.71
N ARG A 107 -6.33 -4.96 -31.41
CA ARG A 107 -5.66 -3.66 -31.30
C ARG A 107 -4.76 -3.60 -30.07
N ILE A 108 -5.22 -4.10 -28.93
CA ILE A 108 -4.50 -4.08 -27.66
C ILE A 108 -3.31 -5.05 -27.68
N ILE A 109 -3.47 -6.27 -28.21
CA ILE A 109 -2.37 -7.25 -28.32
C ILE A 109 -1.21 -6.69 -29.14
N LYS A 110 -1.50 -6.05 -30.28
CA LYS A 110 -0.46 -5.42 -31.11
C LYS A 110 0.26 -4.28 -30.40
N LYS A 111 -0.41 -3.56 -29.49
CA LYS A 111 0.23 -2.54 -28.65
C LYS A 111 1.09 -3.17 -27.57
N LEU A 112 0.58 -4.20 -26.86
CA LEU A 112 1.31 -4.93 -25.82
C LEU A 112 2.64 -5.52 -26.32
N ASP A 113 2.68 -6.03 -27.55
CA ASP A 113 3.90 -6.59 -28.15
C ASP A 113 4.91 -5.51 -28.62
N ASN A 114 4.48 -4.25 -28.73
CA ASN A 114 5.28 -3.13 -29.21
C ASN A 114 5.31 -1.95 -28.21
N ILE A 115 5.11 -2.21 -26.92
CA ILE A 115 5.20 -1.15 -25.91
C ILE A 115 6.64 -0.63 -25.91
N ASP A 116 6.81 0.59 -26.40
CA ASP A 116 8.03 1.36 -26.19
C ASP A 116 8.12 1.67 -24.69
N PRO A 117 9.25 1.38 -24.02
CA PRO A 117 9.44 1.74 -22.62
C PRO A 117 9.11 3.20 -22.29
N ASP A 118 9.22 4.11 -23.27
CA ASP A 118 8.91 5.54 -23.10
C ASP A 118 7.41 5.86 -23.10
N ASP A 119 6.55 5.02 -23.68
CA ASP A 119 5.08 5.21 -23.66
C ASP A 119 4.45 4.88 -22.30
N LEU A 120 5.20 4.27 -21.37
CA LEU A 120 4.72 3.82 -20.06
C LEU A 120 4.50 4.95 -19.03
N TYR A 121 4.80 6.20 -19.38
CA TYR A 121 4.71 7.37 -18.49
C TYR A 121 3.83 8.52 -19.01
N HIS A 122 3.20 8.36 -20.18
CA HIS A 122 2.44 9.43 -20.82
C HIS A 122 0.94 9.17 -20.80
N GLU A 123 0.29 9.22 -19.63
CA GLU A 123 -1.17 9.48 -19.60
C GLU A 123 -1.69 9.82 -18.18
N GLN A 124 -1.41 11.04 -17.70
CA GLN A 124 -2.28 11.79 -16.78
C GLN A 124 -2.07 13.30 -17.02
N ASP A 125 -2.64 13.82 -18.11
CA ASP A 125 -2.94 15.25 -18.24
C ASP A 125 -4.05 15.40 -19.28
N THR A 126 -5.31 15.29 -18.85
CA THR A 126 -6.46 16.00 -19.42
C THR A 126 -7.55 16.12 -18.37
#